data_AF-A0A8H4P5B5-F1
#
_entry.id   AF-A0A8H4P5B5-F1
#
_cell.length_a   1.000
_cell.length_b   1.000
_cell.length_c   1.000
_cell.angle_alpha   90.00
_cell.angle_beta   90.00
_cell.angle_gamma   90.00
#
_symmetry.space_group_name_H-M   'P 1'
#
loop_
_entity.id
_entity.type
_entity.pdbx_description
1 polymer ?
#
loop_
_entity_poly.entity_id
_entity_poly.type
_entity_poly.pdbx_seq_one_letter_code
_entity_poly.pdbx_strand_id
1 'polypeptide(L)'
;THVEDVAQVFLKLVEAAAVGGEGAQWNFNGYYFTPNEEISQIEIAYATGKILKAKGLLVSSEPKQITLDELDKQLPEFPPGSGRIMFAANSRAKADRCEKMLDIKAKAPSFLESLEDDLLAAAGLAQ
;
A
#
# COMPACT_ATOMS: atom_id res chain seq x y z
N THR A 1 3.26 0.49 -2.76
CA THR A 1 3.67 1.87 -3.09
C THR A 1 4.04 2.58 -1.83
N HIS A 2 5.25 3.14 -1.79
CA HIS A 2 5.72 3.92 -0.66
C HIS A 2 5.25 5.39 -0.73
N VAL A 3 5.09 6.05 0.42
CA VAL A 3 4.58 7.44 0.48
C VAL A 3 5.48 8.44 -0.25
N GLU A 4 6.79 8.22 -0.20
CA GLU A 4 7.77 9.07 -0.91
C GLU A 4 7.54 9.05 -2.43
N ASP A 5 7.31 7.89 -3.05
CA ASP A 5 7.04 7.80 -4.49
C ASP A 5 5.74 8.53 -4.86
N VAL A 6 4.73 8.50 -3.97
CA VAL A 6 3.48 9.24 -4.15
C VAL A 6 3.73 10.76 -4.08
N ALA A 7 4.55 11.21 -3.14
CA ALA A 7 4.90 12.62 -3.00
C ALA A 7 5.61 13.14 -4.26
N GLN A 8 6.52 12.35 -4.84
CA GLN A 8 7.19 12.70 -6.11
C GLN A 8 6.21 12.84 -7.27
N VAL A 9 5.19 11.97 -7.36
CA VAL A 9 4.12 12.10 -8.37
C VAL A 9 3.36 13.41 -8.19
N PHE A 10 2.94 13.74 -6.96
CA PHE A 10 2.24 14.99 -6.70
C PHE A 10 3.10 16.22 -7.03
N LEU A 11 4.39 16.19 -6.70
CA LEU A 11 5.33 17.24 -7.07
C LEU A 11 5.34 17.46 -8.58
N LYS A 12 5.47 16.38 -9.38
CA LYS A 12 5.46 16.47 -10.85
C LYS A 12 4.14 16.99 -11.42
N LEU A 13 3.02 16.59 -10.84
CA LEU A 13 1.72 17.10 -11.26
C LEU A 13 1.57 18.59 -10.95
N VAL A 14 2.02 19.04 -9.77
CA VAL A 14 1.99 20.46 -9.41
C VAL A 14 2.92 21.28 -10.32
N GLU A 15 4.13 20.79 -10.60
CA GLU A 15 5.06 21.41 -11.56
C GLU A 15 4.41 21.55 -12.95
N ALA A 16 3.79 20.49 -13.46
CA ALA A 16 3.07 20.51 -14.73
C ALA A 16 1.91 21.52 -14.71
N ALA A 17 1.11 21.56 -13.64
CA ALA A 17 0.01 22.52 -13.49
C ALA A 17 0.49 23.97 -13.51
N ALA A 18 1.62 24.27 -12.86
CA ALA A 18 2.17 25.62 -12.78
C ALA A 18 2.57 26.21 -14.14
N VAL A 19 2.87 25.35 -15.12
CA VAL A 19 3.22 25.75 -16.49
C VAL A 19 2.09 25.54 -17.50
N GLY A 20 0.84 25.43 -17.04
CA GLY A 20 -0.34 25.33 -17.90
C GLY A 20 -0.86 23.90 -18.13
N GLY A 21 -0.31 22.92 -17.41
CA GLY A 21 -0.80 21.54 -17.40
C GLY A 21 -0.17 20.64 -18.46
N GLU A 22 0.81 21.12 -19.22
CA GLU A 22 1.53 20.32 -20.21
C GLU A 22 2.38 19.21 -19.56
N GLY A 23 2.58 18.10 -20.27
CA GLY A 23 3.34 16.95 -19.76
C GLY A 23 2.56 16.01 -18.83
N ALA A 24 1.30 16.33 -18.50
CA ALA A 24 0.42 15.46 -17.73
C ALA A 24 -0.99 15.37 -18.35
N GLN A 25 -1.67 14.26 -18.07
CA GLN A 25 -3.12 14.08 -18.26
C GLN A 25 -3.90 14.43 -16.97
N TRP A 26 -5.14 14.88 -17.15
CA TRP A 26 -6.00 15.43 -16.10
C TRP A 26 -7.41 14.81 -16.10
N ASN A 27 -8.20 15.15 -15.08
CA ASN A 27 -9.60 14.72 -14.93
C ASN A 27 -9.74 13.19 -14.97
N PHE A 28 -10.56 12.65 -15.88
CA PHE A 28 -10.76 11.21 -16.04
C PHE A 28 -9.44 10.45 -16.29
N ASN A 29 -8.47 11.09 -16.95
CA ASN A 29 -7.15 10.52 -17.21
C ASN A 29 -6.10 10.90 -16.13
N GLY A 30 -6.54 11.46 -15.00
CA GLY A 30 -5.67 11.99 -13.94
C GLY A 30 -5.18 10.97 -12.91
N TYR A 31 -5.37 9.66 -13.14
CA TYR A 31 -4.93 8.62 -12.20
C TYR A 31 -3.47 8.19 -12.44
N TYR A 32 -2.60 8.49 -11.48
CA TYR A 32 -1.18 8.15 -11.53
C TYR A 32 -0.86 7.15 -10.43
N PHE A 33 -0.34 6.00 -10.82
CA PHE A 33 0.03 4.93 -9.89
C PHE A 33 1.53 4.68 -9.94
N THR A 34 2.11 4.37 -8.78
CA THR A 34 3.53 4.01 -8.64
C THR A 34 3.67 2.69 -7.88
N PRO A 35 3.06 1.58 -8.35
CA PRO A 35 3.32 0.27 -7.76
C PRO A 35 4.79 -0.10 -7.97
N ASN A 36 5.46 -0.55 -6.91
CA ASN A 36 6.83 -1.09 -6.95
C ASN A 36 6.89 -2.59 -6.67
N GLU A 37 5.78 -3.19 -6.24
CA GLU A 37 5.65 -4.58 -5.85
C GLU A 37 4.20 -5.03 -6.07
N GLU A 38 3.99 -6.31 -6.40
CA GLU A 38 2.69 -6.97 -6.31
C GLU A 38 2.75 -7.96 -5.15
N ILE A 39 1.80 -7.85 -4.21
CA ILE A 39 1.73 -8.72 -3.05
C ILE A 39 0.27 -9.00 -2.69
N SER A 40 -0.01 -10.23 -2.27
CA SER A 40 -1.33 -10.64 -1.78
C SER A 40 -1.45 -10.49 -0.26
N GLN A 41 -2.69 -10.34 0.23
CA GLN A 41 -2.98 -10.28 1.67
C GLN A 41 -2.44 -11.50 2.44
N ILE A 42 -2.46 -12.68 1.84
CA ILE A 42 -1.95 -13.91 2.49
C ILE A 42 -0.43 -13.88 2.63
N GLU A 43 0.29 -13.35 1.65
CA GLU A 43 1.75 -13.17 1.74
C GLU A 43 2.12 -12.17 2.83
N ILE A 44 1.39 -11.06 2.94
CA ILE A 44 1.55 -10.08 4.03
C ILE A 44 1.36 -10.75 5.39
N ALA A 45 0.31 -11.56 5.54
CA ALA A 45 0.01 -12.23 6.81
C ALA A 45 1.12 -13.21 7.23
N TYR A 46 1.63 -14.02 6.29
CA TYR A 46 2.76 -14.94 6.57
C TYR A 46 4.05 -14.18 6.90
N ALA A 47 4.38 -13.13 6.14
CA ALA A 47 5.56 -12.31 6.40
C ALA A 47 5.49 -11.67 7.81
N THR A 48 4.34 -11.10 8.15
CA THR A 48 4.07 -10.51 9.46
C THR A 48 4.22 -11.54 10.59
N GLY A 49 3.59 -12.71 10.46
CA GLY A 49 3.69 -13.78 11.44
C GLY A 49 5.12 -14.27 11.67
N LYS A 50 5.90 -14.41 10.59
CA LYS A 50 7.32 -14.79 10.66
C LYS A 50 8.16 -13.75 11.40
N ILE A 51 8.02 -12.48 11.05
CA ILE A 51 8.77 -11.36 11.66
C ILE A 51 8.44 -11.29 13.16
N LEU A 52 7.15 -11.20 13.51
CA LEU A 52 6.74 -11.02 14.90
C LEU A 52 7.09 -12.23 15.77
N LYS A 53 7.02 -13.46 15.24
CA LYS A 53 7.49 -14.65 15.96
C LYS A 53 8.99 -14.62 16.17
N ALA A 54 9.79 -14.23 15.18
CA ALA A 54 11.24 -14.11 15.31
C ALA A 54 11.64 -13.07 16.36
N LYS A 55 10.82 -12.03 16.57
CA LYS A 55 10.99 -11.01 17.61
C LYS A 55 10.39 -11.41 18.97
N GLY A 56 9.82 -12.62 19.09
CA GLY A 56 9.20 -13.10 20.33
C GLY A 56 7.86 -12.45 20.68
N LEU A 57 7.25 -11.71 19.74
CA LEU A 57 5.98 -11.02 19.93
C LEU A 57 4.76 -11.92 19.66
N LEU A 58 4.95 -13.00 18.89
CA LEU A 58 3.93 -14.01 18.65
C LEU A 58 4.46 -15.42 18.94
N VAL A 59 3.56 -16.29 19.39
CA VAL A 59 3.85 -17.72 19.62
C VAL A 59 3.80 -18.55 18.32
N SER A 60 3.07 -18.07 17.31
CA SER A 60 2.90 -18.74 16.03
C SER A 60 3.06 -17.76 14.88
N SER A 61 3.64 -18.24 13.77
CA SER A 61 3.76 -17.53 12.51
C SER A 61 2.61 -17.80 11.56
N GLU A 62 1.73 -18.76 11.90
CA GLU A 62 0.62 -19.18 11.06
C GLU A 62 -0.53 -18.17 11.10
N PRO A 63 -0.95 -17.62 9.94
CA PRO A 63 -2.10 -16.74 9.84
C PRO A 63 -3.38 -17.44 10.28
N LYS A 64 -4.31 -16.66 10.84
CA LYS A 64 -5.67 -17.12 11.15
C LYS A 64 -6.63 -16.58 10.10
N GLN A 65 -7.38 -17.46 9.48
CA GLN A 65 -8.49 -17.07 8.62
C GLN A 65 -9.67 -16.59 9.49
N ILE A 66 -10.30 -15.50 9.07
CA ILE A 66 -11.54 -15.00 9.64
C ILE A 66 -12.67 -15.11 8.61
N THR A 67 -13.91 -15.19 9.09
CA THR A 67 -15.12 -15.19 8.27
C THR A 67 -15.44 -13.78 7.77
N LEU A 68 -16.24 -13.67 6.71
CA LEU A 68 -16.71 -12.37 6.21
C LEU A 68 -17.57 -11.62 7.25
N ASP A 69 -18.33 -12.35 8.07
CA ASP A 69 -19.14 -11.76 9.14
C ASP A 69 -18.26 -11.18 10.27
N GLU A 70 -17.14 -11.82 10.59
CA GLU A 70 -16.14 -11.28 11.52
C GLU A 70 -15.44 -10.06 10.94
N LEU A 71 -15.14 -10.08 9.63
CA LEU A 71 -14.52 -8.96 8.93
C LEU A 71 -15.42 -7.73 8.91
N ASP A 72 -16.72 -7.90 8.62
CA ASP A 72 -17.69 -6.79 8.59
C ASP A 72 -17.87 -6.13 9.97
N LYS A 73 -17.63 -6.88 11.05
CA LYS A 73 -17.63 -6.34 12.42
C LYS A 73 -16.39 -5.53 12.78
N GLN A 74 -15.31 -5.58 11.98
CA GLN A 74 -14.07 -4.83 12.25
C GLN A 74 -14.19 -3.34 11.90
N LEU A 75 -15.15 -2.96 11.06
CA LEU A 75 -15.39 -1.58 10.64
C LEU A 75 -16.84 -1.14 10.96
N PRO A 76 -17.27 -1.17 12.24
CA PRO A 76 -18.65 -0.89 12.62
C PRO A 76 -19.10 0.54 12.33
N GLU A 77 -18.17 1.48 12.19
CA GLU A 77 -18.43 2.88 11.86
C GLU A 77 -18.69 3.12 10.35
N PHE A 78 -18.46 2.11 9.51
CA PHE A 78 -18.68 2.17 8.07
C PHE A 78 -19.95 1.42 7.64
N PRO A 79 -20.52 1.72 6.44
CA PRO A 79 -21.66 0.96 5.92
C PRO A 79 -21.40 -0.55 5.87
N PRO A 80 -22.44 -1.39 6.04
CA PRO A 80 -22.30 -2.85 5.95
C PRO A 80 -21.61 -3.30 4.66
N GLY A 81 -20.65 -4.23 4.77
CA GLY A 81 -19.86 -4.73 3.65
C GLY A 81 -18.58 -3.93 3.35
N SER A 82 -18.34 -2.79 4.02
CA SER A 82 -17.13 -1.99 3.81
C SER A 82 -15.85 -2.76 4.14
N GLY A 83 -15.87 -3.60 5.18
CA GLY A 83 -14.73 -4.47 5.54
C GLY A 83 -14.29 -5.36 4.37
N ARG A 84 -15.25 -5.88 3.59
CA ARG A 84 -14.95 -6.72 2.43
C ARG A 84 -14.28 -5.93 1.31
N ILE A 85 -14.72 -4.70 1.04
CA ILE A 85 -14.13 -3.85 0.02
C ILE A 85 -12.69 -3.47 0.41
N MET A 86 -12.46 -3.18 1.69
CA MET A 86 -11.16 -2.73 2.19
C MET A 86 -10.13 -3.87 2.28
N PHE A 87 -10.55 -5.05 2.73
CA PHE A 87 -9.62 -6.11 3.14
C PHE A 87 -9.77 -7.44 2.38
N ALA A 88 -10.92 -7.68 1.72
CA ALA A 88 -11.18 -8.94 1.00
C ALA A 88 -11.28 -8.77 -0.53
N ALA A 89 -11.27 -7.55 -1.04
CA ALA A 89 -11.19 -7.26 -2.47
C ALA A 89 -9.73 -7.10 -2.91
N ASN A 90 -9.48 -7.34 -4.20
CA ASN A 90 -8.16 -7.18 -4.80
C ASN A 90 -8.22 -6.12 -5.89
N SER A 91 -7.16 -5.34 -5.99
CA SER A 91 -6.91 -4.45 -7.12
C SER A 91 -5.47 -4.61 -7.57
N ARG A 92 -5.23 -4.40 -8.87
CA ARG A 92 -3.89 -4.41 -9.46
C ARG A 92 -3.75 -3.16 -10.30
N ALA A 93 -2.65 -2.45 -10.12
CA ALA A 93 -2.35 -1.21 -10.83
C ALA A 93 -1.06 -1.37 -11.63
N LYS A 94 -0.90 -0.53 -12.66
CA LYS A 94 0.33 -0.43 -13.44
C LYS A 94 0.81 1.03 -13.47
N ALA A 95 2.11 1.22 -13.50
CA ALA A 95 2.75 2.54 -13.49
C ALA A 95 2.79 3.22 -14.86
N ASP A 96 2.16 2.66 -15.89
CA ASP A 96 2.29 3.07 -17.30
C ASP A 96 2.20 4.59 -17.52
N ARG A 97 1.29 5.28 -16.83
CA ARG A 97 1.12 6.73 -16.99
C ARG A 97 2.22 7.53 -16.27
N CYS A 98 2.59 7.13 -15.06
CA CYS A 98 3.71 7.75 -14.34
C CYS A 98 5.01 7.65 -15.13
N GLU A 99 5.31 6.46 -15.65
CA GLU A 99 6.54 6.23 -16.39
C GLU A 99 6.57 6.99 -17.72
N LYS A 100 5.46 6.98 -18.47
CA LYS A 100 5.40 7.59 -19.81
C LYS A 100 5.27 9.11 -19.79
N MET A 101 4.54 9.66 -18.83
CA MET A 101 4.21 11.10 -18.80
C MET A 101 5.11 11.88 -17.84
N LEU A 102 5.45 11.30 -16.69
CA LEU A 102 6.16 12.01 -15.62
C LEU A 102 7.63 11.57 -15.49
N ASP A 103 8.06 10.57 -16.26
CA ASP A 103 9.37 9.91 -16.15
C ASP A 103 9.68 9.45 -14.71
N ILE A 104 8.62 9.09 -13.96
CA ILE A 104 8.73 8.56 -12.60
C ILE A 104 8.70 7.05 -12.63
N LYS A 105 9.76 6.46 -12.07
CA LYS A 105 9.78 5.08 -11.59
C LYS A 105 9.89 5.09 -10.07
N ALA A 106 9.18 4.19 -9.42
CA ALA A 106 9.27 4.04 -7.97
C ALA A 106 10.70 3.64 -7.57
N LYS A 107 11.21 4.26 -6.50
CA LYS A 107 12.60 4.06 -6.03
C LYS A 107 12.68 3.76 -4.54
N ALA A 108 11.62 4.04 -3.79
CA ALA A 108 11.58 3.72 -2.37
C ALA A 108 11.47 2.20 -2.15
N PRO A 109 11.76 1.72 -0.92
CA PRO A 109 11.70 0.31 -0.60
C PRO A 109 10.35 -0.33 -0.93
N SER A 110 10.37 -1.63 -1.20
CA SER A 110 9.16 -2.45 -1.37
C SER A 110 8.38 -2.54 -0.06
N PHE A 111 7.13 -3.01 -0.13
CA PHE A 111 6.33 -3.19 1.08
C PHE A 111 6.99 -4.21 2.01
N LEU A 112 7.47 -5.33 1.47
CA LEU A 112 8.14 -6.36 2.27
C LEU A 112 9.50 -5.91 2.83
N GLU A 113 10.23 -5.04 2.11
CA GLU A 113 11.50 -4.47 2.61
C GLU A 113 11.28 -3.56 3.82
N SER A 114 10.19 -2.79 3.85
CA SER A 114 9.84 -1.90 4.97
C SER A 114 9.10 -2.60 6.12
N LEU A 115 8.49 -3.76 5.87
CA LEU A 115 7.53 -4.37 6.80
C LEU A 115 8.10 -4.64 8.20
N GLU A 116 9.35 -5.09 8.32
CA GLU A 116 9.93 -5.37 9.64
C GLU A 116 10.09 -4.09 10.46
N ASP A 117 10.64 -3.04 9.85
CA ASP A 117 10.85 -1.75 10.52
C ASP A 117 9.51 -1.13 10.94
N ASP A 118 8.49 -1.20 10.07
CA ASP A 118 7.14 -0.71 10.36
C ASP A 118 6.50 -1.47 11.54
N LEU A 119 6.64 -2.79 11.58
CA LEU A 119 6.12 -3.62 12.68
C LEU A 119 6.84 -3.34 14.00
N LEU A 120 8.16 -3.14 13.96
CA LEU A 120 8.94 -2.80 15.15
C LEU A 120 8.59 -1.39 15.66
N ALA A 121 8.45 -0.42 14.76
CA ALA A 121 7.98 0.93 15.10
C ALA A 121 6.59 0.88 15.74
N ALA A 122 5.65 0.14 15.15
CA ALA A 122 4.30 -0.03 15.71
C ALA A 122 4.29 -0.72 17.08
N ALA A 123 5.24 -1.64 17.32
CA ALA A 123 5.42 -2.31 18.61
C ALA A 123 6.17 -1.45 19.65
N GLY A 124 6.66 -0.25 19.29
CA GLY A 124 7.47 0.59 20.17
C GLY A 124 8.89 0.05 20.39
N LEU A 125 9.41 -0.72 19.43
CA LEU A 125 10.72 -1.38 19.45
C LEU A 125 11.69 -0.85 18.39
N ALA A 126 11.33 0.20 17.66
CA ALA A 126 12.25 0.87 16.75
C ALA A 126 13.41 1.50 17.52
N GLN A 127 14.62 1.37 16.97
CA GLN A 127 15.86 1.94 17.53
C GLN A 127 16.00 3.42 17.20
#